data_AF-A0A9D6SCZ4-F1
#
_entry.id   AF-A0A9D6SCZ4-F1
#
_cell.length_a   1.000
_cell.length_b   1.000
_cell.length_c   1.000
_cell.angle_alpha   90.00
_cell.angle_beta   90.00
_cell.angle_gamma   90.00
#
_symmetry.space_group_name_H-M   'P 1'
#
loop_
_entity.id
_entity.type
_entity.pdbx_description
1 polymer ?
#
loop_
_entity_poly.entity_id
_entity_poly.type
_entity_poly.pdbx_seq_one_letter_code
_entity_poly.pdbx_strand_id
1 'polypeptide(L)'
;MFQGTRKKLFIGMKLNSELERTLEEKKVLVTAYIKKGDPDFLEIATIDGAKFLGKVMDPGLAAAAIPDIARHIRSVATKFCPHLRLSDDQIRVFVQEYIG
;
A
#
# COMPACT_ATOMS: atom_id res chain seq x y z
N MET A 1 -6.71 -5.28 31.82
CA MET A 1 -6.81 -4.30 30.72
C MET A 1 -6.75 -5.07 29.41
N PHE A 2 -7.81 -5.04 28.60
CA PHE A 2 -7.78 -5.63 27.26
C PHE A 2 -6.96 -4.71 26.35
N GLN A 3 -5.77 -5.15 25.92
CA GLN A 3 -5.10 -4.54 24.78
C GLN A 3 -5.94 -4.91 23.54
N GLY A 4 -6.84 -4.01 23.14
CA GLY A 4 -7.63 -4.21 21.93
C GLY A 4 -6.73 -4.05 20.71
N THR A 5 -6.44 -5.15 20.01
CA THR A 5 -5.78 -5.11 18.70
C THR A 5 -6.60 -4.21 17.77
N ARG A 6 -6.01 -3.09 17.32
CA ARG A 6 -6.69 -2.22 16.35
C ARG A 6 -6.59 -2.88 14.98
N LYS A 7 -7.71 -3.44 14.51
CA LYS A 7 -7.82 -3.95 13.14
C LYS A 7 -7.86 -2.77 12.18
N LYS A 8 -6.94 -2.74 11.23
CA LYS A 8 -6.91 -1.79 10.12
C LYS A 8 -7.19 -2.54 8.83
N LEU A 9 -7.61 -1.80 7.81
CA LEU A 9 -7.65 -2.30 6.44
C LEU A 9 -6.33 -1.95 5.76
N PHE A 10 -5.83 -2.84 4.91
CA PHE A 10 -4.73 -2.53 4.00
C PHE A 10 -5.25 -2.68 2.57
N ILE A 11 -5.17 -1.61 1.79
CA ILE A 11 -5.57 -1.60 0.37
C ILE A 11 -4.30 -1.45 -0.45
N GLY A 12 -3.97 -2.44 -1.27
CA GLY A 12 -2.71 -2.44 -1.98
C GLY A 12 -2.61 -3.47 -3.08
N MET A 13 -1.47 -3.46 -3.76
CA MET A 13 -1.14 -4.39 -4.82
C MET A 13 0.14 -5.13 -4.51
N LYS A 14 0.22 -6.38 -4.97
CA LYS A 14 1.40 -7.21 -4.76
C LYS A 14 2.61 -6.57 -5.46
N LEU A 15 3.74 -6.52 -4.77
CA LEU A 15 4.99 -6.17 -5.41
C LEU A 15 5.38 -7.29 -6.38
N ASN A 16 5.51 -6.94 -7.66
CA ASN A 16 6.12 -7.83 -8.65
C ASN A 16 7.64 -7.60 -8.69
N SER A 17 8.36 -8.47 -9.36
CA SER A 17 9.83 -8.40 -9.41
C SER A 17 10.37 -7.08 -9.96
N GLU A 18 9.64 -6.43 -10.88
CA GLU A 18 10.01 -5.10 -11.41
C GLU A 18 9.85 -3.99 -10.37
N LEU A 19 8.75 -3.98 -9.61
CA LEU A 19 8.54 -3.04 -8.51
C LEU A 19 9.57 -3.26 -7.41
N GLU A 20 9.79 -4.52 -7.00
CA GLU A 20 10.79 -4.85 -5.97
C GLU A 20 12.18 -4.37 -6.37
N ARG A 21 12.58 -4.64 -7.61
CA ARG A 21 13.86 -4.18 -8.16
C ARG A 21 13.96 -2.66 -8.18
N THR A 22 12.91 -1.96 -8.62
CA THR A 22 12.93 -0.50 -8.67
C THR A 22 12.96 0.12 -7.28
N LEU A 23 12.27 -0.48 -6.30
CA LEU A 23 12.31 -0.05 -4.90
C LEU A 23 13.72 -0.17 -4.30
N GLU A 24 14.45 -1.22 -4.67
CA GLU A 24 15.83 -1.41 -4.23
C GLU A 24 16.79 -0.45 -4.96
N GLU A 25 16.72 -0.39 -6.29
CA GLU A 25 17.61 0.44 -7.12
C GLU A 25 17.41 1.95 -6.87
N LYS A 26 16.17 2.38 -6.62
CA LYS A 26 15.81 3.80 -6.44
C LYS A 26 15.43 4.13 -5.00
N LYS A 27 15.95 3.40 -4.02
CA LYS A 27 15.58 3.53 -2.60
C LYS A 27 15.48 4.98 -2.10
N VAL A 28 16.46 5.83 -2.43
CA VAL A 28 16.49 7.26 -2.05
C VAL A 28 15.35 8.07 -2.68
N LEU A 29 14.96 7.76 -3.92
CA LEU A 29 13.83 8.40 -4.58
C LEU A 29 12.51 7.93 -3.99
N VAL A 30 12.38 6.64 -3.71
CA VAL A 30 11.10 6.05 -3.28
C VAL A 30 10.80 6.31 -1.80
N THR A 31 11.81 6.55 -0.96
CA THR A 31 11.60 6.95 0.45
C THR A 31 10.78 8.23 0.60
N ALA A 32 10.77 9.11 -0.40
CA ALA A 32 9.92 10.31 -0.40
C ALA A 32 8.43 10.02 -0.64
N TYR A 33 8.08 8.78 -1.02
CA TYR A 33 6.70 8.36 -1.31
C TYR A 33 6.21 7.24 -0.40
N ILE A 34 7.11 6.65 0.40
CA ILE A 34 6.81 5.53 1.29
C ILE A 34 7.06 5.95 2.73
N LYS A 35 5.99 6.01 3.52
CA LYS A 35 6.07 6.37 4.94
C LYS A 35 5.00 5.62 5.72
N LYS A 36 5.43 4.87 6.73
CA LYS A 36 4.56 4.08 7.60
C LYS A 36 3.69 4.98 8.48
N GLY A 37 2.40 4.70 8.54
CA GLY A 37 1.43 5.39 9.40
C GLY A 37 0.97 6.75 8.90
N ASP A 38 1.31 7.13 7.66
CA ASP A 38 0.94 8.42 7.09
C ASP A 38 -0.05 8.24 5.93
N PRO A 39 -1.29 8.74 6.05
CA PRO A 39 -2.35 8.50 5.07
C PRO A 39 -2.07 9.15 3.71
N ASP A 40 -1.11 10.07 3.60
CA ASP A 40 -0.74 10.69 2.32
C ASP A 40 0.29 9.89 1.53
N PHE A 41 0.98 8.95 2.19
CA PHE A 41 2.05 8.15 1.59
C PHE A 41 1.60 6.70 1.35
N LEU A 42 2.44 5.96 0.64
CA LEU A 42 2.28 4.51 0.53
C LEU A 42 3.09 3.80 1.61
N GLU A 43 2.74 2.54 1.83
CA GLU A 43 3.41 1.66 2.77
C GLU A 43 3.68 0.32 2.09
N ILE A 44 4.77 -0.32 2.52
CA ILE A 44 5.05 -1.71 2.16
C ILE A 44 4.59 -2.58 3.34
N ALA A 45 3.63 -3.45 3.09
CA ALA A 45 3.17 -4.45 4.04
C ALA A 45 3.59 -5.85 3.57
N THR A 46 4.00 -6.70 4.50
CA THR A 46 4.16 -8.14 4.24
C THR A 46 2.90 -8.85 4.74
N ILE A 47 2.18 -9.50 3.83
CA ILE A 47 0.93 -10.22 4.10
C ILE A 47 1.11 -11.63 3.53
N ASP A 48 0.95 -12.65 4.37
CA ASP A 48 1.14 -14.06 4.00
C ASP A 48 2.46 -14.35 3.28
N GLY A 49 3.55 -13.70 3.71
CA GLY A 49 4.89 -13.84 3.13
C GLY A 49 5.11 -13.11 1.81
N ALA A 50 4.09 -12.46 1.25
CA ALA A 50 4.21 -11.61 0.07
C ALA A 50 4.25 -10.13 0.45
N LYS A 51 5.04 -9.33 -0.26
CA LYS A 51 5.08 -7.88 -0.08
C LYS A 51 4.02 -7.21 -0.95
N PHE A 52 3.38 -6.19 -0.38
CA PHE A 52 2.38 -5.37 -1.04
C PHE A 52 2.70 -3.90 -0.84
N LEU A 53 2.43 -3.10 -1.86
CA LEU A 53 2.47 -1.64 -1.81
C LEU A 53 1.04 -1.11 -1.72
N GLY A 54 0.75 -0.27 -0.74
CA GLY A 54 -0.61 0.17 -0.50
C GLY A 54 -0.77 1.23 0.58
N LYS A 55 -1.99 1.35 1.10
CA LYS A 55 -2.36 2.26 2.18
C LYS A 55 -3.04 1.50 3.31
N VAL A 56 -2.72 1.92 4.54
CA VAL A 56 -3.42 1.50 5.75
C VAL A 56 -4.61 2.44 5.98
N MET A 57 -5.80 1.89 6.16
CA MET A 57 -7.05 2.62 6.32
C MET A 57 -7.77 2.15 7.59
N ASP A 58 -8.61 3.02 8.16
CA ASP A 58 -9.50 2.63 9.23
C ASP A 58 -10.62 1.69 8.76
N PRO A 59 -11.06 0.76 9.62
CA PRO A 59 -12.25 -0.04 9.33
C PRO A 59 -13.48 0.86 9.20
N GLY A 60 -14.45 0.45 8.40
CA GLY A 60 -15.65 1.26 8.12
C GLY A 60 -15.45 2.32 7.04
N LEU A 61 -14.34 2.27 6.29
CA LEU A 61 -14.15 3.07 5.08
C LEU A 61 -15.33 2.92 4.12
N ALA A 62 -15.85 4.05 3.62
CA ALA A 62 -16.88 4.05 2.60
C ALA A 62 -16.38 3.36 1.32
N ALA A 63 -17.18 2.45 0.76
CA ALA A 63 -16.83 1.75 -0.48
C ALA A 63 -16.52 2.71 -1.65
N ALA A 64 -17.18 3.87 -1.67
CA ALA A 64 -16.93 4.93 -2.65
C ALA A 64 -15.51 5.53 -2.60
N ALA A 65 -14.78 5.37 -1.50
CA ALA A 65 -13.40 5.85 -1.38
C ALA A 65 -12.37 4.86 -1.97
N ILE A 66 -12.74 3.60 -2.21
CA ILE A 66 -11.82 2.58 -2.73
C ILE A 66 -11.22 2.96 -4.09
N PRO A 67 -12.01 3.42 -5.09
CA PRO A 67 -11.46 3.84 -6.39
C PRO A 67 -10.45 4.98 -6.28
N ASP A 68 -10.68 5.93 -5.37
CA ASP A 68 -9.75 7.05 -5.15
C ASP A 68 -8.44 6.59 -4.52
N ILE A 69 -8.50 5.66 -3.58
CA ILE A 69 -7.31 5.05 -2.97
C ILE A 69 -6.53 4.25 -4.02
N ALA A 70 -7.22 3.45 -4.84
CA ALA A 70 -6.62 2.70 -5.93
C ALA A 70 -5.94 3.63 -6.95
N ARG A 71 -6.61 4.72 -7.35
CA ARG A 71 -6.03 5.78 -8.19
C ARG A 71 -4.79 6.39 -7.53
N HIS A 72 -4.83 6.69 -6.25
CA HIS A 72 -3.69 7.26 -5.53
C HIS A 72 -2.49 6.30 -5.51
N ILE A 73 -2.71 5.02 -5.19
CA ILE A 73 -1.66 3.98 -5.21
C ILE A 73 -0.99 3.93 -6.59
N ARG A 74 -1.78 3.89 -7.66
CA ARG A 74 -1.25 3.91 -9.03
C ARG A 74 -0.47 5.18 -9.33
N SER A 75 -1.06 6.34 -9.08
CA SER A 75 -0.43 7.63 -9.36
C SER A 75 0.93 7.78 -8.66
N VAL A 76 1.05 7.32 -7.42
CA VAL A 76 2.32 7.35 -6.69
C VAL A 76 3.30 6.30 -7.20
N ALA A 77 2.86 5.07 -7.44
CA ALA A 77 3.71 4.01 -7.96
C ALA A 77 4.29 4.36 -9.35
N THR A 78 3.50 4.99 -10.23
CA THR A 78 3.97 5.45 -11.55
C THR A 78 5.07 6.52 -11.45
N LYS A 79 5.19 7.25 -10.34
CA LYS A 79 6.26 8.27 -10.16
C LYS A 79 7.66 7.65 -10.13
N PHE A 80 7.80 6.44 -9.61
CA PHE A 80 9.10 5.75 -9.53
C PHE A 80 9.20 4.55 -10.47
N CYS A 81 8.07 3.96 -10.86
CA CYS A 81 7.94 2.88 -11.85
C CYS A 81 7.02 3.28 -13.03
N PRO A 82 7.43 4.23 -13.89
CA PRO A 82 6.56 4.77 -14.95
C PRO A 82 6.21 3.76 -16.05
N HIS A 83 7.02 2.71 -16.23
CA HIS A 83 6.81 1.68 -17.25
C HIS A 83 5.77 0.63 -16.85
N LEU A 84 5.37 0.60 -15.59
CA LEU A 84 4.50 -0.43 -15.07
C LEU A 84 3.03 -0.07 -15.34
N ARG A 85 2.34 -0.95 -16.06
CA ARG A 85 0.88 -0.83 -16.24
C ARG A 85 0.17 -1.39 -15.02
N LEU A 86 -0.27 -0.48 -14.15
CA LEU A 86 -1.02 -0.81 -12.96
C LEU A 86 -2.53 -0.74 -13.22
N SER A 87 -3.23 -1.81 -12.90
CA SER A 87 -4.67 -1.94 -13.09
C SER A 87 -5.39 -2.22 -11.78
N ASP A 88 -6.67 -1.82 -11.69
CA ASP A 88 -7.47 -1.93 -10.47
C ASP A 88 -7.79 -3.38 -10.09
N ASP A 89 -7.78 -4.29 -11.06
CA ASP A 89 -7.92 -5.74 -10.85
C ASP A 89 -6.74 -6.36 -10.08
N GLN A 90 -5.65 -5.64 -9.90
CA GLN A 90 -4.49 -6.05 -9.10
C GLN A 90 -4.55 -5.54 -7.65
N ILE A 91 -5.50 -4.63 -7.36
CA ILE A 91 -5.71 -4.11 -6.02
C ILE A 91 -6.47 -5.16 -5.19
N ARG A 92 -6.02 -5.34 -3.96
CA ARG A 92 -6.62 -6.25 -2.97
C ARG A 92 -6.83 -5.48 -1.68
N VAL A 93 -7.87 -5.88 -0.94
CA VAL A 93 -8.19 -5.36 0.38
C VAL A 93 -7.92 -6.47 1.39
N PHE A 94 -7.13 -6.15 2.41
CA PHE A 94 -6.74 -7.06 3.47
C PHE A 94 -7.13 -6.48 4.82
N VAL A 95 -7.26 -7.36 5.81
CA VAL A 95 -7.33 -6.97 7.22
C VAL A 95 -5.94 -7.13 7.80
N GLN A 96 -5.44 -6.10 8.49
CA GLN A 96 -4.14 -6.12 9.15
C GLN A 96 -4.31 -5.81 10.64
N GLU A 97 -3.67 -6.61 11.48
CA GLU A 97 -3.55 -6.32 12.90
C GLU A 97 -2.47 -5.27 13.10
N TYR A 98 -2.86 -4.12 13.64
CA TYR A 98 -1.94 -3.05 13.99
C TYR A 98 -1.67 -3.11 15.49
N ILE A 99 -0.42 -3.40 15.84
CA ILE A 99 0.08 -3.21 17.19
C ILE A 99 0.46 -1.73 17.27
N GLY A 100 -0.39 -0.95 17.94
CA GLY A 100 -0.15 0.47 18.23
C GLY A 100 0.83 0.66 19.37
#